data_AF-A0AAJ2AXF8-F1
#
_entry.id   AF-A0AAJ2AXF8-F1
#
_cell.length_a   1.000
_cell.length_b   1.000
_cell.length_c   1.000
_cell.angle_alpha   90.00
_cell.angle_beta   90.00
_cell.angle_gamma   90.00
#
_symmetry.space_group_name_H-M   'P 1'
#
loop_
_entity.id
_entity.type
_entity.pdbx_description
1 polymer ?
#
loop_
_entity_poly.entity_id
_entity_poly.type
_entity_poly.pdbx_seq_one_letter_code
_entity_poly.pdbx_strand_id
1 'polypeptide(L)'
;MSDVIDEVQIKRLFMLLHGMYGNSVLDKYRIGQVENGEDVGMSSARQVWLNGLREFPQPILLKALAKCSEKHKTFPPTLPEFRDICKSLMPRQWTAPAGAPRLEMSEALRSAQVERARRVIAQTRLERDGGVKTDDGIRGLHVLIAKAVGHAGGDEAATLLALDAKRAGAL
;
A
#
# COMPACT_ATOMS: atom_id res chain seq x y z
N MET A 1 -5.13 17.85 5.67
CA MET A 1 -4.89 17.94 7.13
C MET A 1 -3.41 17.80 7.31
N SER A 2 -2.72 18.87 7.70
CA SER A 2 -1.28 18.84 7.92
C SER A 2 -0.95 17.77 8.96
N ASP A 3 -0.11 16.80 8.60
CA ASP A 3 0.37 15.70 9.45
C ASP A 3 1.36 16.20 10.53
N VAL A 4 1.31 17.50 10.80
CA VAL A 4 2.20 18.27 11.67
C VAL A 4 1.66 18.17 13.09
N ILE A 5 2.55 17.85 14.02
CA ILE A 5 2.20 17.71 15.43
C ILE A 5 1.79 19.05 16.02
N ASP A 6 0.68 19.02 16.76
CA ASP A 6 0.15 20.16 17.51
C ASP A 6 0.28 19.98 19.03
N GLU A 7 -0.10 21.00 19.77
CA GLU A 7 -0.03 21.00 21.24
C GLU A 7 -0.93 19.92 21.87
N VAL A 8 -2.08 19.65 21.25
CA VAL A 8 -3.04 18.64 21.73
C VAL A 8 -2.42 17.24 21.64
N GLN A 9 -1.73 16.94 20.55
CA GLN A 9 -1.02 15.69 20.35
C GLN A 9 0.14 15.53 21.33
N ILE A 10 0.89 16.58 21.64
CA ILE A 10 1.95 16.53 22.66
C ILE A 10 1.39 16.32 24.07
N LYS A 11 0.27 16.97 24.42
CA LYS A 11 -0.42 16.69 25.70
C LYS A 11 -0.81 15.21 25.79
N ARG A 12 -1.36 14.64 24.71
CA ARG A 12 -1.68 13.20 24.65
C ARG A 12 -0.43 12.32 24.76
N LEU A 13 0.68 12.69 24.13
CA LEU A 13 1.95 11.97 24.24
C LEU A 13 2.43 11.92 25.70
N PHE A 14 2.37 13.04 26.42
CA PHE A 14 2.74 13.09 27.84
C PHE A 14 1.79 12.26 28.72
N MET A 15 0.48 12.26 28.43
CA MET A 15 -0.47 11.38 29.12
C MET A 15 -0.15 9.90 28.90
N LEU A 16 0.22 9.51 27.67
CA LEU A 16 0.62 8.13 27.36
C LEU A 16 1.92 7.74 28.08
N LEU A 17 2.92 8.62 28.08
CA LEU A 17 4.15 8.41 28.84
C LEU A 17 3.85 8.27 30.34
N HIS A 18 2.99 9.12 30.90
CA HIS A 18 2.57 9.00 32.29
C HIS A 18 1.86 7.67 32.57
N GLY A 19 1.00 7.20 31.66
CA GLY A 19 0.37 5.88 31.77
C GLY A 19 1.37 4.72 31.76
N MET A 20 2.50 4.85 31.04
CA MET A 20 3.55 3.83 30.97
C MET A 20 4.51 3.85 32.17
N TYR A 21 4.82 5.04 32.68
CA TYR A 21 5.94 5.26 33.62
C TYR A 21 5.53 5.81 34.98
N GLY A 22 4.24 6.11 35.17
CA GLY A 22 3.69 6.70 36.38
C GLY A 22 4.27 8.08 36.68
N ASN A 23 4.45 8.35 37.98
CA ASN A 23 4.90 9.67 38.46
C ASN A 23 6.31 10.04 38.03
N SER A 24 7.13 9.10 37.60
CA SER A 24 8.50 9.38 37.14
C SER A 24 8.56 10.38 35.98
N VAL A 25 7.52 10.46 35.14
CA VAL A 25 7.39 11.49 34.09
C VAL A 25 7.14 12.86 34.69
N LEU A 26 6.30 12.93 35.72
CA LEU A 26 6.00 14.17 36.41
C LEU A 26 7.24 14.65 37.16
N ASP A 27 7.88 13.77 37.94
CA ASP A 27 9.06 14.09 38.74
C ASP A 27 10.25 14.59 37.88
N LYS A 28 10.32 14.18 36.62
CA LYS A 28 11.37 14.60 35.69
C LYS A 28 11.22 16.03 35.18
N TYR A 29 9.99 16.53 35.05
CA TYR A 29 9.71 17.83 34.41
C TYR A 29 9.04 18.84 35.33
N ARG A 30 8.46 18.40 36.46
CA ARG A 30 7.80 19.27 37.42
C ARG A 30 8.83 20.08 38.20
N ILE A 31 8.63 21.39 38.25
CA ILE A 31 9.51 22.30 39.02
C ILE A 31 8.85 22.86 40.28
N GLY A 32 7.53 22.64 40.45
CA GLY A 32 6.77 23.07 41.62
C GLY A 32 6.23 24.50 41.53
N GLN A 33 6.55 25.24 40.47
CA GLN A 33 5.98 26.55 40.18
C GLN A 33 4.74 26.38 39.31
N VAL A 34 3.58 26.85 39.80
CA VAL A 34 2.30 26.74 39.10
C VAL A 34 1.85 28.11 38.62
N GLU A 35 1.58 28.25 37.32
CA GLU A 35 0.94 29.41 36.73
C GLU A 35 -0.33 28.96 35.98
N ASN A 36 -1.43 29.69 36.15
CA ASN A 36 -2.71 29.39 35.50
C ASN A 36 -3.21 27.94 35.74
N GLY A 37 -2.89 27.37 36.90
CA GLY A 37 -3.28 26.00 37.27
C GLY A 37 -2.41 24.90 36.64
N GLU A 38 -1.33 25.22 35.95
CA GLU A 38 -0.38 24.26 35.40
C GLU A 38 1.05 24.49 35.92
N ASP A 39 1.80 23.41 36.15
CA ASP A 39 3.23 23.51 36.43
C ASP A 39 4.00 24.09 35.23
N VAL A 40 4.76 25.15 35.46
CA VAL A 40 5.52 25.88 34.45
C VAL A 40 6.57 24.99 33.78
N GLY A 41 7.21 24.10 34.55
CA GLY A 41 8.19 23.15 34.04
C GLY A 41 7.57 22.13 33.10
N MET A 42 6.38 21.62 33.46
CA MET A 42 5.60 20.74 32.60
C MET A 42 5.17 21.43 31.29
N SER A 43 4.66 22.66 31.38
CA SER A 43 4.27 23.45 30.22
C SER A 43 5.45 23.70 29.28
N SER A 44 6.59 24.13 29.85
CA SER A 44 7.84 24.36 29.12
C SER A 44 8.35 23.08 28.44
N ALA A 45 8.36 21.96 29.16
CA ALA A 45 8.78 20.67 28.62
C ALA A 45 7.92 20.27 27.40
N ARG A 46 6.60 20.45 27.47
CA ARG A 46 5.71 20.16 26.33
C ARG A 46 6.01 21.06 25.13
N GLN A 47 6.29 22.35 25.34
CA GLN A 47 6.67 23.24 24.24
C GLN A 47 8.00 22.83 23.58
N VAL A 48 8.99 22.44 24.39
CA VAL A 48 10.28 21.96 23.89
C VAL A 48 10.11 20.66 23.09
N TRP A 49 9.28 19.73 23.59
CA TRP A 49 8.94 18.50 22.87
C TRP A 49 8.16 18.76 21.58
N LEU A 50 7.20 19.70 21.60
CA LEU A 50 6.47 20.11 20.41
C LEU A 50 7.43 20.56 19.32
N ASN A 51 8.33 21.49 19.64
CA ASN A 51 9.30 22.02 18.69
C ASN A 51 10.29 20.93 18.22
N GLY A 52 10.76 20.07 19.11
CA GLY A 52 11.72 19.01 18.79
C GLY A 52 11.14 17.85 17.99
N LEU A 53 9.82 17.69 17.97
CA LEU A 53 9.13 16.58 17.27
C LEU A 53 8.41 17.00 16.00
N ARG A 54 8.32 18.31 15.69
CA ARG A 54 7.65 18.84 14.47
C ARG A 54 8.08 18.17 13.16
N GLU A 55 9.29 17.64 13.09
CA GLU A 55 9.84 16.97 11.90
C GLU A 55 9.29 15.55 11.68
N PHE A 56 8.61 14.96 12.67
CA PHE A 56 8.10 13.58 12.60
C PHE A 56 6.58 13.56 12.41
N PRO A 57 6.05 12.67 11.56
CA PRO A 57 4.61 12.53 11.42
C PRO A 57 4.03 11.73 12.61
N GLN A 58 2.76 11.98 12.94
CA GLN A 58 2.08 11.37 14.08
C GLN A 58 2.18 9.83 14.15
N PRO A 59 2.08 9.07 13.03
CA PRO A 59 2.22 7.62 13.06
C PRO A 59 3.58 7.14 13.54
N ILE A 60 4.64 7.92 13.34
CA ILE A 60 6.00 7.58 13.81
C ILE A 60 6.09 7.76 15.32
N LEU A 61 5.45 8.79 15.90
CA LEU A 61 5.44 8.98 17.35
C LEU A 61 4.77 7.83 18.10
N LEU A 62 3.64 7.33 17.59
CA LEU A 62 2.93 6.20 18.19
C LEU A 62 3.77 4.92 18.12
N LYS A 63 4.46 4.68 17.00
CA LYS A 63 5.41 3.56 16.88
C LYS A 63 6.61 3.74 17.80
N ALA A 64 7.09 4.96 17.99
CA ALA A 64 8.18 5.26 18.90
C ALA A 64 7.80 4.99 20.36
N LEU A 65 6.58 5.36 20.77
CA LEU A 65 6.02 5.01 22.09
C LEU A 65 5.98 3.51 22.31
N ALA A 66 5.51 2.73 21.33
CA ALA A 66 5.50 1.28 21.40
C ALA A 66 6.92 0.70 21.57
N LYS A 67 7.94 1.31 20.97
CA LYS A 67 9.35 0.92 21.18
C LYS A 67 9.93 1.38 22.53
N CYS A 68 9.35 2.40 23.16
CA CYS A 68 9.82 2.87 24.46
C CYS A 68 9.59 1.81 25.54
N SER A 69 8.51 1.04 25.49
CA SER A 69 8.30 -0.08 26.44
C SER A 69 9.34 -1.20 26.31
N GLU A 70 9.99 -1.33 25.15
CA GLU A 70 11.05 -2.31 24.93
C GLU A 70 12.42 -1.81 25.40
N LYS A 71 12.78 -0.57 25.02
CA LYS A 71 14.11 0.02 25.25
C LYS A 71 14.26 0.78 26.55
N HIS A 72 13.20 1.44 27.00
CA HIS A 72 13.16 2.27 28.20
C HIS A 72 12.13 1.67 29.17
N LYS A 73 12.49 0.57 29.85
CA LYS A 73 11.56 -0.15 30.73
C LYS A 73 11.38 0.53 32.09
N THR A 74 12.44 1.16 32.59
CA THR A 74 12.49 1.63 33.98
C THR A 74 12.21 3.12 34.11
N PHE A 75 12.65 3.92 33.14
CA PHE A 75 12.56 5.37 33.19
C PHE A 75 12.01 5.93 31.88
N PRO A 76 11.23 7.02 31.93
CA PRO A 76 10.72 7.65 30.74
C PRO A 76 11.86 8.26 29.90
N PRO A 77 11.81 8.12 28.57
CA PRO A 77 12.83 8.69 27.70
C PRO A 77 12.89 10.22 27.82
N THR A 78 14.08 10.77 27.67
CA THR A 78 14.30 12.19 27.40
C THR A 78 13.90 12.53 25.95
N LEU A 79 13.74 13.82 25.63
CA LEU A 79 13.46 14.24 24.26
C LEU A 79 14.52 13.76 23.25
N PRO A 80 15.84 13.88 23.49
CA PRO A 80 16.86 13.37 22.57
C PRO A 80 16.73 11.86 22.32
N GLU A 81 16.56 11.06 23.38
CA GLU A 81 16.38 9.61 23.26
C GLU A 81 15.13 9.25 22.46
N PHE A 82 14.02 9.95 22.72
CA PHE A 82 12.78 9.74 22.00
C PHE A 82 12.91 10.14 20.51
N ARG A 83 13.63 11.23 20.22
CA ARG A 83 13.95 11.64 18.83
C ARG A 83 14.79 10.60 18.11
N ASP A 84 15.77 9.99 18.77
CA ASP A 84 16.59 8.94 18.15
C ASP A 84 15.76 7.69 17.81
N ILE A 85 14.80 7.34 18.67
CA ILE A 85 13.83 6.29 18.37
C ILE A 85 12.98 6.68 17.15
N CYS A 86 12.46 7.90 17.09
CA CYS A 86 11.67 8.40 15.95
C CYS A 86 12.48 8.36 14.64
N LYS A 87 13.73 8.84 14.65
CA LYS A 87 14.65 8.78 13.50
C LYS A 87 14.89 7.35 13.03
N SER A 88 15.03 6.39 13.96
CA SER A 88 15.23 4.98 13.60
C SER A 88 14.02 4.34 12.92
N LEU A 89 12.83 4.92 13.10
CA LEU A 89 11.57 4.45 12.54
C LEU A 89 11.18 5.15 11.24
N MET A 90 11.82 6.28 10.93
CA MET A 90 11.57 7.00 9.68
C MET A 90 11.91 6.11 8.49
N PRO A 91 11.07 6.10 7.44
CA PRO A 91 11.37 5.37 6.22
C PRO A 91 12.69 5.89 5.65
N ARG A 92 13.67 4.99 5.49
CA ARG A 92 14.91 5.34 4.81
C ARG A 92 14.58 5.67 3.36
N GLN A 93 14.84 6.90 2.95
CA GLN A 93 14.89 7.23 1.54
C GLN A 93 16.14 6.58 0.95
N TRP A 94 15.99 5.36 0.45
CA TRP A 94 17.00 4.76 -0.38
C TRP A 94 16.86 5.32 -1.79
N THR A 95 17.74 6.24 -2.15
CA THR A 95 17.94 6.63 -3.54
C THR A 95 19.13 5.84 -4.08
N ALA A 96 18.92 5.16 -5.21
CA ALA A 96 20.04 4.55 -5.90
C ALA A 96 21.02 5.65 -6.32
N PRO A 97 22.34 5.50 -6.08
CA PRO A 97 23.31 6.49 -6.53
C PRO A 97 23.24 6.64 -8.06
N ALA A 98 23.51 7.85 -8.55
CA ALA A 98 23.59 8.12 -9.98
C ALA A 98 24.75 7.32 -10.58
N GLY A 99 24.46 6.16 -11.16
CA GLY A 99 25.46 5.19 -11.63
C GLY A 99 25.33 3.80 -11.02
N ALA A 100 24.35 3.56 -10.14
CA ALA A 100 24.01 2.19 -9.75
C ALA A 100 23.67 1.36 -11.00
N PRO A 101 24.29 0.18 -11.19
CA PRO A 101 24.00 -0.67 -12.33
C PRO A 101 22.51 -1.01 -12.30
N ARG A 102 21.84 -0.75 -13.42
CA ARG A 102 20.45 -1.16 -13.59
C ARG A 102 20.41 -2.67 -13.44
N LEU A 103 19.64 -3.16 -12.48
CA LEU A 103 19.36 -4.59 -12.37
C LEU A 103 18.56 -4.97 -13.63
N GLU A 104 19.26 -5.51 -14.62
CA GLU A 104 18.64 -5.95 -15.86
C GLU A 104 17.68 -7.11 -15.55
N MET A 105 16.48 -7.05 -16.13
CA MET A 105 15.50 -8.11 -15.98
C MET A 105 16.07 -9.41 -16.57
N SER A 106 15.98 -10.51 -15.82
CA SER A 106 16.40 -11.81 -16.32
C SER A 106 15.65 -12.16 -17.62
N GLU A 107 16.32 -12.88 -18.51
CA GLU A 107 15.75 -13.24 -19.81
C GLU A 107 14.45 -14.06 -19.67
N ALA A 108 14.39 -14.94 -18.67
CA ALA A 108 13.19 -15.71 -18.32
C ALA A 108 12.02 -14.81 -17.87
N LEU A 109 12.28 -13.72 -17.15
CA LEU A 109 11.23 -12.77 -16.77
C LEU A 109 10.78 -11.91 -17.95
N ARG A 110 11.70 -11.55 -18.85
CA ARG A 110 11.36 -10.86 -20.10
C ARG A 110 10.46 -11.70 -20.99
N SER A 111 10.78 -12.98 -21.20
CA SER A 111 9.96 -13.88 -22.02
C SER A 111 8.56 -14.07 -21.42
N ALA A 112 8.45 -14.27 -20.10
CA ALA A 112 7.17 -14.41 -19.42
C ALA A 112 6.29 -13.14 -19.54
N GLN A 113 6.90 -11.95 -19.50
CA GLN A 113 6.17 -10.68 -19.68
C GLN A 113 5.68 -10.51 -21.13
N VAL A 114 6.52 -10.83 -22.12
CA VAL A 114 6.14 -10.80 -23.53
C VAL A 114 4.96 -11.73 -23.79
N GLU A 115 4.98 -12.95 -23.24
CA GLU A 115 3.88 -13.91 -23.38
C GLU A 115 2.60 -13.42 -22.70
N ARG A 116 2.69 -12.81 -21.52
CA ARG A 116 1.53 -12.18 -20.87
C ARG A 116 0.97 -11.03 -21.71
N ALA A 117 1.83 -10.16 -22.24
CA ALA A 117 1.41 -9.05 -23.09
C ALA A 117 0.73 -9.55 -24.38
N ARG A 118 1.29 -10.58 -25.03
CA ARG A 118 0.69 -11.24 -26.20
C ARG A 118 -0.70 -11.80 -25.90
N ARG A 119 -0.86 -12.48 -24.76
CA ARG A 119 -2.16 -13.03 -24.33
C ARG A 119 -3.20 -11.93 -24.11
N VAL A 120 -2.82 -10.84 -23.46
CA VAL A 120 -3.72 -9.69 -23.24
C VAL A 120 -4.13 -9.06 -24.57
N ILE A 121 -3.17 -8.80 -25.46
CA ILE A 121 -3.46 -8.23 -26.80
C ILE A 121 -4.39 -9.16 -27.59
N ALA A 122 -4.11 -10.48 -27.58
CA ALA A 122 -4.95 -11.46 -28.26
C ALA A 122 -6.37 -11.48 -27.70
N GLN A 123 -6.51 -11.42 -26.37
CA GLN A 123 -7.82 -11.37 -25.72
C GLN A 123 -8.59 -10.08 -26.06
N THR A 124 -7.95 -8.92 -25.96
CA THR A 124 -8.57 -7.63 -26.31
C THR A 124 -9.01 -7.59 -27.77
N ARG A 125 -8.21 -8.16 -28.68
CA ARG A 125 -8.58 -8.29 -30.09
C ARG A 125 -9.80 -9.19 -30.28
N LEU A 126 -9.85 -10.31 -29.57
CA LEU A 126 -10.94 -11.27 -29.64
C LEU A 126 -12.25 -10.67 -29.12
N GLU A 127 -12.20 -9.90 -28.04
CA GLU A 127 -13.34 -9.16 -27.49
C GLU A 127 -13.84 -8.06 -28.46
N ARG A 128 -12.92 -7.29 -29.05
CA ARG A 128 -13.27 -6.22 -30.01
C ARG A 128 -13.89 -6.78 -31.29
N ASP A 129 -13.34 -7.86 -31.81
CA ASP A 129 -13.78 -8.44 -33.09
C ASP A 129 -15.00 -9.38 -32.89
N GLY A 130 -15.57 -9.45 -31.67
CA GLY A 130 -16.75 -10.27 -31.35
C GLY A 130 -16.48 -11.78 -31.32
N GLY A 131 -15.21 -12.18 -31.25
CA GLY A 131 -14.78 -13.56 -31.21
C GLY A 131 -15.24 -14.27 -29.94
N VAL A 132 -15.33 -15.60 -30.01
CA VAL A 132 -15.67 -16.46 -28.87
C VAL A 132 -14.50 -17.37 -28.59
N LYS A 133 -14.07 -17.40 -27.32
CA LYS A 133 -13.06 -18.35 -26.87
C LYS A 133 -13.74 -19.69 -26.60
N THR A 134 -13.30 -20.74 -27.29
CA THR A 134 -13.74 -22.12 -27.07
C THR A 134 -12.56 -23.02 -26.76
N ASP A 135 -12.82 -24.19 -26.17
CA ASP A 135 -11.80 -25.21 -25.98
C ASP A 135 -11.25 -25.71 -27.31
N ASP A 136 -10.00 -26.17 -27.32
CA ASP A 136 -9.40 -26.75 -28.53
C ASP A 136 -10.05 -28.10 -28.89
N GLY A 137 -10.28 -28.34 -30.18
CA GLY A 137 -10.81 -29.59 -30.71
C GLY A 137 -12.33 -29.60 -30.97
N ILE A 138 -12.88 -30.80 -31.21
CA ILE A 138 -14.25 -31.01 -31.72
C ILE A 138 -15.32 -30.41 -30.79
N ARG A 139 -15.09 -30.44 -29.47
CA ARG A 139 -16.02 -29.86 -28.48
C ARG A 139 -16.15 -28.34 -28.63
N GLY A 140 -15.04 -27.62 -28.89
CA GLY A 140 -15.10 -26.19 -29.16
C GLY A 140 -15.80 -25.87 -30.47
N LEU A 141 -15.60 -26.69 -31.49
CA LEU A 141 -16.30 -26.55 -32.78
C LEU A 141 -17.82 -26.65 -32.61
N HIS A 142 -18.31 -27.61 -31.82
CA HIS A 142 -19.74 -27.74 -31.54
C HIS A 142 -20.34 -26.50 -30.87
N VAL A 143 -19.61 -25.87 -29.94
CA VAL A 143 -20.06 -24.63 -29.28
C VAL A 143 -20.15 -23.47 -30.27
N LEU A 144 -19.20 -23.36 -31.21
CA LEU A 144 -19.24 -22.34 -32.26
C LEU A 144 -20.43 -22.55 -33.21
N ILE A 145 -20.69 -23.79 -33.63
CA ILE A 145 -21.83 -24.13 -34.49
C ILE A 145 -23.14 -23.82 -33.77
N ALA A 146 -23.32 -24.27 -32.53
CA ALA A 146 -24.53 -24.01 -31.75
C ALA A 146 -24.81 -22.51 -31.58
N LYS A 147 -23.76 -21.70 -31.35
CA LYS A 147 -23.91 -20.24 -31.23
C LYS A 147 -24.28 -19.59 -32.57
N ALA A 148 -23.67 -20.03 -33.68
CA ALA A 148 -23.99 -19.56 -35.02
C ALA A 148 -25.45 -19.89 -35.40
N VAL A 149 -25.90 -21.11 -35.13
CA VAL A 149 -27.30 -21.54 -35.35
C VAL A 149 -28.27 -20.78 -34.46
N GLY A 150 -27.92 -20.55 -33.19
CA GLY A 150 -28.74 -19.76 -32.27
C GLY A 150 -28.90 -18.30 -32.72
N HIS A 151 -27.88 -17.70 -33.33
CA HIS A 151 -27.99 -16.37 -33.96
C HIS A 151 -28.81 -16.37 -35.26
N ALA A 152 -28.85 -17.50 -35.98
CA ALA A 152 -29.56 -17.65 -37.25
C ALA A 152 -31.03 -18.09 -37.11
N GLY A 153 -31.53 -18.30 -35.89
CA GLY A 153 -32.95 -18.60 -35.63
C GLY A 153 -33.27 -20.07 -35.30
N GLY A 154 -32.27 -20.91 -35.01
CA GLY A 154 -32.51 -22.20 -34.34
C GLY A 154 -32.87 -23.39 -35.24
N ASP A 155 -32.57 -23.33 -36.55
CA ASP A 155 -32.65 -24.50 -37.45
C ASP A 155 -31.23 -24.94 -37.83
N GLU A 156 -30.71 -25.93 -37.09
CA GLU A 156 -29.37 -26.49 -37.26
C GLU A 156 -29.17 -27.06 -38.67
N ALA A 157 -30.21 -27.66 -39.26
CA ALA A 157 -30.14 -28.36 -40.55
C ALA A 157 -30.04 -27.37 -41.72
N ALA A 158 -30.83 -26.30 -41.70
CA ALA A 158 -30.78 -25.25 -42.72
C ALA A 158 -29.43 -24.51 -42.73
N THR A 159 -28.83 -24.31 -41.54
CA THR A 159 -27.55 -23.60 -41.40
C THR A 159 -26.38 -24.44 -41.91
N LEU A 160 -26.37 -25.75 -41.64
CA LEU A 160 -25.34 -26.67 -42.17
C LEU A 160 -25.40 -26.74 -43.71
N LEU A 161 -26.61 -26.82 -44.29
CA LEU A 161 -26.80 -26.78 -45.74
C LEU A 161 -26.34 -25.46 -46.36
N ALA A 162 -26.58 -24.32 -45.70
CA ALA A 162 -26.11 -23.02 -46.17
C ALA A 162 -24.57 -22.88 -46.11
N LEU A 163 -23.93 -23.44 -45.08
CA LEU A 163 -22.47 -23.47 -44.95
C LEU A 163 -21.82 -24.41 -45.97
N ASP A 164 -22.40 -25.57 -46.22
CA ASP A 164 -21.95 -26.49 -47.28
C ASP A 164 -22.08 -25.86 -48.67
N ALA A 165 -23.18 -25.15 -48.95
CA ALA A 165 -23.36 -24.41 -50.19
C ALA A 165 -22.33 -23.28 -50.37
N LYS A 166 -22.02 -22.53 -49.29
CA LYS A 166 -20.99 -21.48 -49.32
C LYS A 166 -19.58 -22.04 -49.51
N ARG A 167 -19.30 -23.22 -48.96
CA ARG A 167 -18.01 -23.91 -49.13
C ARG A 167 -17.86 -24.50 -50.54
N ALA A 168 -18.95 -24.97 -51.14
CA ALA A 168 -18.98 -25.47 -52.51
C ALA A 168 -18.83 -24.35 -53.57
N GLY A 169 -19.21 -23.11 -53.26
CA GLY A 169 -19.01 -21.95 -54.13
C GLY A 169 -17.68 -21.20 -53.96
N ALA A 170 -16.77 -21.69 -53.11
CA ALA A 170 -15.47 -21.09 -52.83
C ALA A 170 -14.28 -21.85 -53.46
N LEU A 171 -14.57 -22.68 -54.47
CA LEU A 171 -13.63 -23.32 -55.40
C LEU A 171 -13.93 -22.82 -56.82
#